data_AF-A0A9X3J4D2-F1
#
_entry.id   AF-A0A9X3J4D2-F1
#
_cell.length_a   1.000
_cell.length_b   1.000
_cell.length_c   1.000
_cell.angle_alpha   90.00
_cell.angle_beta   90.00
_cell.angle_gamma   90.00
#
_symmetry.space_group_name_H-M   'P 1'
#
loop_
_entity.id
_entity.type
_entity.pdbx_description
1 polymer ?
#
loop_
_entity_poly.entity_id
_entity_poly.type
_entity_poly.pdbx_seq_one_letter_code
_entity_poly.pdbx_strand_id
1 'polypeptide(L)'
;MVYGSTRDMAGAKVFVKRLSSFMPIELGATPPPTTSFELGLADLWQRTAASLSVDDRRKLRKVIEGTVESWLWRLQNRIQHRIPDPIDYVEMRRWTCGAELTTVFCRLGQQGAAIPPRSSAPDRCARWRTRIRITSACSTTSTPTRRDGNRGRAPQLRAGRGAVPRLWEGPGRPGGE
;
A
#
# COMPACT_ATOMS: atom_id res chain seq x y z
N MET A 1 -16.07 3.92 2.29
CA MET A 1 -15.29 2.69 2.59
C MET A 1 -16.19 1.79 3.43
N VAL A 2 -16.75 0.73 2.82
CA VAL A 2 -17.87 -0.07 3.36
C VAL A 2 -17.60 -0.63 4.77
N TYR A 3 -16.38 -1.09 5.04
CA TYR A 3 -15.99 -1.62 6.35
C TYR A 3 -15.62 -0.56 7.40
N GLY A 4 -15.42 0.69 6.97
CA GLY A 4 -15.02 1.80 7.85
C GLY A 4 -16.19 2.40 8.64
N SER A 5 -17.40 2.37 8.08
CA SER A 5 -18.63 2.80 8.76
C SER A 5 -19.14 1.73 9.72
N THR A 6 -19.04 0.46 9.36
CA THR A 6 -19.49 -0.68 10.17
C THR A 6 -18.46 -1.13 11.21
N ARG A 7 -17.23 -0.59 11.17
CA ARG A 7 -16.10 -0.99 12.03
C ARG A 7 -15.78 -2.48 11.98
N ASP A 8 -16.05 -3.11 10.85
CA ASP A 8 -15.88 -4.55 10.68
C ASP A 8 -14.47 -4.90 10.19
N MET A 9 -13.58 -5.21 11.15
CA MET A 9 -12.22 -5.70 10.84
C MET A 9 -12.21 -7.14 10.33
N ALA A 10 -13.16 -7.97 10.76
CA ALA A 10 -13.17 -9.39 10.41
C ALA A 10 -13.55 -9.55 8.94
N GLY A 11 -14.64 -8.91 8.51
CA GLY A 11 -15.07 -8.86 7.12
C GLY A 11 -14.01 -8.24 6.21
N ALA A 12 -13.33 -7.17 6.67
CA ALA A 12 -12.23 -6.57 5.91
C ALA A 12 -11.07 -7.57 5.68
N LYS A 13 -10.65 -8.32 6.70
CA LYS A 13 -9.58 -9.33 6.56
C LYS A 13 -9.98 -10.46 5.61
N VAL A 14 -11.22 -10.96 5.73
CA VAL A 14 -11.74 -12.00 4.82
C VAL A 14 -11.76 -11.50 3.39
N PHE A 15 -12.23 -10.27 3.17
CA PHE A 15 -12.24 -9.64 1.87
C PHE A 15 -10.84 -9.52 1.27
N VAL A 16 -9.86 -8.98 2.03
CA VAL A 16 -8.47 -8.85 1.55
C VAL A 16 -7.86 -10.21 1.20
N LYS A 17 -8.08 -11.24 2.02
CA LYS A 17 -7.61 -12.61 1.74
C LYS A 17 -8.23 -13.17 0.45
N ARG A 18 -9.50 -12.85 0.18
CA ARG A 18 -10.21 -13.31 -1.02
C ARG A 18 -9.70 -12.66 -2.31
N LEU A 19 -9.18 -11.44 -2.25
CA LEU A 19 -8.68 -10.74 -3.46
C LEU A 19 -7.57 -11.50 -4.18
N SER A 20 -6.73 -12.22 -3.43
CA SER A 20 -5.67 -13.07 -4.01
C SER A 20 -6.20 -14.14 -4.96
N SER A 21 -7.44 -14.60 -4.78
CA SER A 21 -8.09 -15.58 -5.67
C SER A 21 -8.52 -14.97 -7.02
N PHE A 22 -8.65 -13.65 -7.09
CA PHE A 22 -9.01 -12.94 -8.34
C PHE A 22 -7.77 -12.49 -9.14
N MET A 23 -6.56 -12.78 -8.65
CA MET A 23 -5.29 -12.47 -9.33
C MET A 23 -4.44 -13.73 -9.57
N PRO A 24 -4.92 -14.71 -10.37
CA PRO A 24 -4.16 -15.91 -10.68
C PRO A 24 -2.92 -15.57 -11.51
N ILE A 25 -1.77 -16.13 -11.13
CA ILE A 25 -0.48 -15.91 -11.84
C ILE A 25 -0.52 -16.58 -13.22
N GLU A 26 -1.11 -17.78 -13.28
CA GLU A 26 -1.29 -18.58 -14.50
C GLU A 26 -2.52 -18.19 -15.32
N LEU A 27 -3.17 -17.04 -15.01
CA LEU A 27 -4.38 -16.56 -15.70
C LEU A 27 -5.56 -17.55 -15.74
N GLY A 28 -5.59 -18.51 -14.82
CA GLY A 28 -6.67 -19.49 -14.71
C GLY A 28 -8.01 -18.90 -14.30
N ALA A 29 -9.00 -19.78 -14.12
CA ALA A 29 -10.35 -19.39 -13.72
C ALA A 29 -10.35 -18.66 -12.37
N THR A 30 -11.11 -17.56 -12.30
CA THR A 30 -11.41 -16.84 -11.06
C THR A 30 -12.73 -17.34 -10.46
N PRO A 31 -12.89 -17.31 -9.13
CA PRO A 31 -14.16 -17.65 -8.50
C PRO A 31 -15.27 -16.66 -8.90
N PRO A 32 -16.56 -17.04 -8.78
CA PRO A 32 -17.66 -16.14 -9.10
C PRO A 32 -17.61 -14.87 -8.23
N PRO A 33 -17.62 -13.67 -8.84
CA PRO A 33 -17.56 -12.41 -8.13
C PRO A 33 -18.89 -12.15 -7.40
N THR A 34 -18.78 -11.70 -6.15
CA THR A 34 -19.93 -11.36 -5.29
C THR A 34 -20.07 -9.85 -5.08
N THR A 35 -19.03 -9.08 -5.42
CA THR A 35 -19.04 -7.62 -5.32
C THR A 35 -18.57 -6.98 -6.63
N SER A 36 -19.03 -5.76 -6.91
CA SER A 36 -18.57 -5.00 -8.09
C SER A 36 -17.06 -4.78 -8.08
N PHE A 37 -16.42 -4.74 -6.91
CA PHE A 37 -14.97 -4.64 -6.78
C PHE A 37 -14.26 -5.90 -7.26
N GLU A 38 -14.75 -7.08 -6.85
CA GLU A 38 -14.21 -8.37 -7.30
C GLU A 38 -14.36 -8.53 -8.81
N LEU A 39 -15.51 -8.13 -9.36
CA LEU A 39 -15.75 -8.13 -10.81
C LEU A 39 -14.75 -7.22 -11.54
N GLY A 40 -14.61 -5.97 -11.09
CA GLY A 40 -13.69 -5.01 -11.71
C GLY A 40 -12.23 -5.43 -11.60
N LEU A 41 -11.83 -6.02 -10.46
CA LEU A 41 -10.48 -6.54 -10.29
C LEU A 41 -10.20 -7.71 -11.24
N ALA A 42 -11.15 -8.63 -11.39
CA ALA A 42 -11.01 -9.76 -12.30
C ALA A 42 -10.84 -9.30 -13.77
N ASP A 43 -11.66 -8.35 -14.23
CA ASP A 43 -11.56 -7.78 -15.58
C ASP A 43 -10.20 -7.08 -15.80
N LEU A 44 -9.83 -6.17 -14.88
CA LEU A 44 -8.58 -5.42 -15.00
C LEU A 44 -7.35 -6.33 -14.90
N TRP A 45 -7.40 -7.36 -14.07
CA TRP A 45 -6.33 -8.34 -13.95
C TRP A 45 -6.15 -9.09 -15.26
N GLN A 46 -7.22 -9.59 -15.87
CA GLN A 46 -7.13 -10.30 -17.16
C GLN A 46 -6.52 -9.41 -18.25
N ARG A 47 -6.97 -8.15 -18.37
CA ARG A 47 -6.48 -7.21 -19.39
C ARG A 47 -5.03 -6.78 -19.16
N THR A 48 -4.61 -6.64 -17.91
CA THR A 48 -3.27 -6.15 -17.55
C THR A 48 -2.26 -7.28 -17.49
N ALA A 49 -2.62 -8.41 -16.88
CA ALA A 49 -1.72 -9.53 -16.66
C ALA A 49 -1.47 -10.34 -17.94
N ALA A 50 -2.41 -10.37 -18.89
CA ALA A 50 -2.25 -11.09 -20.16
C ALA A 50 -0.97 -10.70 -20.93
N SER A 51 -0.62 -9.41 -20.95
CA SER A 51 0.57 -8.90 -21.65
C SER A 51 1.88 -9.04 -20.87
N LEU A 52 1.82 -9.42 -19.59
CA LEU A 52 2.99 -9.45 -18.71
C LEU A 52 3.65 -10.82 -18.64
N SER A 53 4.96 -10.82 -18.40
CA SER A 53 5.71 -12.02 -18.03
C SER A 53 5.23 -12.58 -16.68
N VAL A 54 5.42 -13.88 -16.45
CA VAL A 54 5.01 -14.55 -15.19
C VAL A 54 5.68 -13.90 -13.96
N ASP A 55 6.94 -13.48 -14.09
CA ASP A 55 7.66 -12.80 -13.00
C ASP A 55 7.11 -11.42 -12.70
N ASP A 56 6.69 -10.68 -13.71
CA ASP A 56 6.08 -9.37 -13.50
C ASP A 56 4.66 -9.47 -12.95
N ARG A 57 3.89 -10.51 -13.33
CA ARG A 57 2.62 -10.85 -12.68
C ARG A 57 2.82 -11.15 -11.19
N ARG A 58 3.85 -11.93 -10.83
CA ARG A 58 4.20 -12.21 -9.43
C ARG A 58 4.52 -10.93 -8.65
N LYS A 59 5.35 -10.04 -9.21
CA LYS A 59 5.70 -8.76 -8.58
C LYS A 59 4.48 -7.86 -8.40
N LEU A 60 3.65 -7.73 -9.45
CA LEU A 60 2.44 -6.91 -9.42
C LEU A 60 1.46 -7.41 -8.36
N ARG A 61 1.19 -8.72 -8.34
CA ARG A 61 0.33 -9.35 -7.33
C ARG A 61 0.80 -9.05 -5.91
N LYS A 62 2.10 -9.26 -5.64
CA LYS A 62 2.69 -9.01 -4.31
C LYS A 62 2.53 -7.56 -3.86
N VAL A 63 2.70 -6.61 -4.77
CA VAL A 63 2.56 -5.18 -4.45
C VAL A 63 1.10 -4.78 -4.25
N ILE A 64 0.16 -5.35 -5.01
CA ILE A 64 -1.29 -5.15 -4.78
C ILE A 64 -1.68 -5.71 -3.40
N GLU A 65 -1.29 -6.95 -3.09
CA GLU A 65 -1.56 -7.59 -1.79
C GLU A 65 -1.03 -6.74 -0.64
N GLY A 66 0.24 -6.31 -0.69
CA GLY A 66 0.83 -5.46 0.34
C GLY A 66 0.17 -4.07 0.45
N THR A 67 -0.28 -3.50 -0.68
CA THR A 67 -0.99 -2.22 -0.68
C THR A 67 -2.36 -2.35 -0.01
N VAL A 68 -3.14 -3.36 -0.36
CA VAL A 68 -4.48 -3.56 0.22
C VAL A 68 -4.38 -3.96 1.70
N GLU A 69 -3.41 -4.80 2.06
CA GLU A 69 -3.17 -5.17 3.46
C GLU A 69 -2.80 -3.94 4.31
N SER A 70 -1.99 -3.02 3.78
CA SER A 70 -1.68 -1.77 4.48
C SER A 70 -2.93 -0.94 4.81
N TRP A 71 -4.00 -1.03 4.00
CA TRP A 71 -5.25 -0.32 4.28
C TRP A 71 -5.99 -0.89 5.49
N LEU A 72 -5.74 -2.14 5.88
CA LEU A 72 -6.26 -2.70 7.14
C LEU A 72 -5.66 -1.98 8.34
N TRP A 73 -4.39 -1.55 8.27
CA TRP A 73 -3.80 -0.74 9.33
C TRP A 73 -4.52 0.61 9.47
N ARG A 74 -4.83 1.26 8.35
CA ARG A 74 -5.64 2.49 8.36
C ARG A 74 -7.04 2.26 8.93
N LEU A 75 -7.67 1.14 8.60
CA LEU A 75 -8.99 0.77 9.13
C LEU A 75 -8.94 0.55 10.64
N GLN A 76 -7.93 -0.17 11.13
CA GLN A 76 -7.72 -0.41 12.55
C GLN A 76 -7.54 0.89 13.34
N ASN A 77 -6.69 1.80 12.85
CA ASN A 77 -6.49 3.12 13.49
C ASN A 77 -7.80 3.93 13.55
N ARG A 78 -8.63 3.86 12.49
CA ARG A 78 -9.95 4.50 12.47
C ARG A 78 -10.91 3.89 13.48
N ILE A 79 -10.96 2.57 13.60
CA ILE A 79 -11.86 1.86 14.54
C ILE A 79 -11.49 2.16 15.98
N GLN A 80 -10.19 2.25 16.28
CA GLN A 80 -9.66 2.56 17.59
C GLN A 80 -9.71 4.06 17.93
N HIS A 81 -10.17 4.93 17.00
CA HIS A 81 -10.13 6.39 17.13
C HIS A 81 -8.75 6.91 17.57
N ARG A 82 -7.70 6.26 17.07
CA ARG A 82 -6.33 6.53 17.48
C ARG A 82 -5.64 7.43 16.47
N ILE A 83 -4.99 8.48 16.98
CA ILE A 83 -4.09 9.34 16.20
C ILE A 83 -2.67 8.76 16.34
N PRO A 84 -2.02 8.34 15.23
CA PRO A 84 -0.63 7.89 15.27
C PRO A 84 0.30 9.03 15.67
N ASP A 85 1.43 8.71 16.33
CA ASP A 85 2.49 9.70 16.50
C ASP A 85 3.11 10.09 15.13
N PRO A 86 3.87 11.18 15.05
CA PRO A 86 4.37 11.67 13.77
C PRO A 86 5.26 10.67 13.01
N ILE A 87 6.04 9.82 13.71
CA ILE A 87 6.93 8.85 13.08
C ILE A 87 6.09 7.66 12.57
N ASP A 88 5.21 7.14 13.41
CA ASP A 88 4.24 6.09 13.04
C ASP A 88 3.36 6.55 11.86
N TYR A 89 2.96 7.81 11.83
CA TYR A 89 2.16 8.38 10.74
C TYR A 89 2.92 8.36 9.42
N VAL A 90 4.20 8.78 9.41
CA VAL A 90 5.03 8.78 8.19
C VAL A 90 5.27 7.35 7.70
N GLU A 91 5.59 6.40 8.59
CA GLU A 91 5.79 5.01 8.18
C GLU A 91 4.49 4.35 7.71
N MET A 92 3.36 4.56 8.40
CA MET A 92 2.06 4.12 7.92
C MET A 92 1.74 4.72 6.54
N ARG A 93 2.02 6.01 6.32
CA ARG A 93 1.68 6.70 5.07
C ARG A 93 2.51 6.18 3.89
N ARG A 94 3.77 5.83 4.10
CA ARG A 94 4.65 5.22 3.08
C ARG A 94 4.06 3.95 2.49
N TRP A 95 3.42 3.12 3.30
CA TRP A 95 2.79 1.89 2.85
C TRP A 95 1.38 2.13 2.30
N THR A 96 0.58 2.91 3.02
CA THR A 96 -0.86 3.09 2.70
C THR A 96 -1.16 3.94 1.48
N CYS A 97 -0.21 4.78 1.02
CA CYS A 97 -0.44 5.62 -0.15
C CYS A 97 -0.34 4.89 -1.50
N GLY A 98 0.08 3.63 -1.52
CA GLY A 98 0.14 2.84 -2.76
C GLY A 98 1.24 3.27 -3.73
N ALA A 99 2.25 4.01 -3.29
CA ALA A 99 3.29 4.50 -4.19
C ALA A 99 4.18 3.39 -4.78
N GLU A 100 4.35 2.28 -4.05
CA GLU A 100 4.99 1.07 -4.60
C GLU A 100 4.18 0.50 -5.78
N LEU A 101 2.84 0.49 -5.67
CA LEU A 101 1.94 0.06 -6.75
C LEU A 101 2.08 0.96 -7.97
N THR A 102 2.08 2.28 -7.78
CA THR A 102 2.31 3.24 -8.86
C THR A 102 3.68 3.03 -9.52
N THR A 103 4.72 2.76 -8.74
CA THR A 103 6.07 2.50 -9.26
C THR A 103 6.09 1.26 -10.16
N VAL A 104 5.40 0.19 -9.76
CA VAL A 104 5.27 -1.02 -10.60
C VAL A 104 4.49 -0.70 -11.87
N PHE A 105 3.35 -0.01 -11.79
CA PHE A 105 2.59 0.35 -12.99
C PHE A 105 3.40 1.22 -13.97
N CYS A 106 4.15 2.20 -13.48
CA CYS A 106 5.03 3.00 -14.33
C CYS A 106 6.07 2.12 -15.04
N ARG A 107 6.67 1.14 -14.34
CA ARG A 107 7.64 0.23 -14.95
C ARG A 107 7.00 -0.67 -16.00
N LEU A 108 5.79 -1.17 -15.73
CA LEU A 108 5.05 -2.00 -16.68
C LEU A 108 4.66 -1.20 -17.94
N GLY A 109 4.16 0.03 -17.78
CA GLY A 109 3.85 0.92 -18.90
C GLY A 109 5.09 1.36 -19.72
N GLN A 110 6.27 1.35 -19.10
CA GLN A 110 7.55 1.66 -19.77
C GLN A 110 8.17 0.45 -20.46
N GLN A 111 7.57 -0.74 -20.47
CA GLN A 111 8.10 -1.90 -21.20
C GLN A 111 8.16 -1.70 -22.74
N GLY A 112 7.56 -0.62 -23.27
CA GLY A 112 7.77 -0.13 -24.64
C GLY A 112 8.83 0.97 -24.81
N ALA A 113 9.40 1.49 -23.71
CA ALA A 113 10.43 2.53 -23.70
C ALA A 113 11.70 1.93 -23.09
N ALA A 114 12.71 1.64 -23.92
CA ALA A 114 13.93 0.95 -23.52
C ALA A 114 14.60 1.59 -22.29
N ILE A 115 14.45 0.98 -21.12
CA ILE A 115 15.26 1.28 -19.94
C ILE A 115 16.49 0.37 -20.02
N PRO A 116 17.72 0.91 -20.16
CA PRO A 116 18.91 0.09 -20.29
C PRO A 116 19.12 -0.77 -19.03
N PRO A 117 19.53 -2.06 -19.18
CA PRO A 117 19.58 -3.04 -18.10
C PRO A 117 20.66 -2.81 -17.01
N ARG A 118 21.32 -1.65 -16.97
CA ARG A 118 22.50 -1.40 -16.10
C ARG A 118 22.20 -1.00 -14.65
N SER A 119 21.03 -1.34 -14.10
CA SER A 119 20.78 -1.17 -12.66
C SER A 119 19.68 -2.12 -12.13
N SER A 120 19.87 -3.42 -12.28
CA SER A 120 18.90 -4.42 -11.78
C SER A 120 18.89 -4.62 -10.26
N ALA A 121 19.68 -3.87 -9.49
CA ALA A 121 19.49 -3.76 -8.04
C ALA A 121 19.67 -2.30 -7.60
N PRO A 122 18.62 -1.62 -7.12
CA PRO A 122 18.84 -0.39 -6.39
C PRO A 122 19.65 -0.75 -5.14
N ASP A 123 20.85 -0.20 -5.05
CA ASP A 123 21.64 -0.17 -3.83
C ASP A 123 20.81 0.46 -2.69
N ARG A 124 21.25 0.29 -1.44
CA ARG A 124 20.53 0.84 -0.28
C ARG A 124 20.21 2.33 -0.44
N CYS A 125 21.08 3.09 -1.10
CA CYS A 125 20.91 4.51 -1.38
C CYS A 125 19.83 4.80 -2.43
N ALA A 126 19.76 4.06 -3.54
CA ALA A 126 18.69 4.21 -4.53
C ALA A 126 17.34 3.80 -3.94
N ARG A 127 17.30 2.72 -3.15
CA ARG A 127 16.08 2.27 -2.46
C ARG A 127 15.61 3.31 -1.44
N TRP A 128 16.55 3.92 -0.71
CA TRP A 128 16.26 5.02 0.21
C TRP A 128 15.77 6.29 -0.51
N ARG A 129 16.40 6.70 -1.62
CA ARG A 129 15.96 7.85 -2.43
C ARG A 129 14.55 7.69 -2.97
N THR A 130 14.21 6.51 -3.50
CA THR A 130 12.83 6.21 -3.93
C THR A 130 11.85 6.33 -2.75
N ARG A 131 12.21 5.76 -1.60
CA ARG A 131 11.39 5.80 -0.39
C ARG A 131 11.22 7.21 0.21
N ILE A 132 12.18 8.12 0.01
CA ILE A 132 12.04 9.55 0.34
C ILE A 132 11.08 10.26 -0.64
N ARG A 133 11.24 10.04 -1.95
CA ARG A 133 10.37 10.66 -2.97
C ARG A 133 8.90 10.26 -2.78
N ILE A 134 8.67 8.99 -2.45
CA ILE A 134 7.35 8.47 -2.07
C ILE A 134 6.77 9.24 -0.87
N THR A 135 7.56 9.45 0.19
CA THR A 135 7.11 10.20 1.36
C THR A 135 6.71 11.63 1.00
N SER A 136 7.50 12.33 0.18
CA SER A 136 7.20 13.70 -0.24
C SER A 136 5.89 13.77 -1.04
N ALA A 137 5.73 12.93 -2.06
CA ALA A 137 4.53 12.89 -2.89
C ALA A 137 3.26 12.53 -2.09
N CYS A 138 3.38 11.62 -1.12
CA CYS A 138 2.25 11.19 -0.30
C CYS A 138 1.88 12.17 0.84
N SER A 139 2.73 13.16 1.14
CA SER A 139 2.50 14.17 2.18
C SER A 139 1.69 15.36 1.65
N THR A 140 1.92 15.78 0.40
CA THR A 140 1.31 16.99 -0.20
C THR A 140 -0.20 16.91 -0.36
N THR A 141 -0.77 15.71 -0.46
CA THR A 141 -2.23 15.51 -0.58
C THR A 141 -2.98 15.70 0.75
N SER A 142 -2.25 15.95 1.85
CA SER A 142 -2.82 15.97 3.21
C SER A 142 -2.98 17.35 3.80
N THR A 143 -2.56 18.43 3.11
CA THR A 143 -2.76 19.78 3.63
C THR A 143 -4.26 20.06 3.60
N PRO A 144 -4.93 20.17 4.76
CA PRO A 144 -6.27 20.72 4.76
C PRO A 144 -6.08 22.18 4.35
N THR A 145 -6.78 22.63 3.31
CA THR A 145 -7.02 24.05 3.12
C THR A 145 -7.77 24.55 4.36
N ARG A 146 -7.01 24.98 5.37
CA ARG A 146 -7.52 25.64 6.57
C ARG A 146 -8.00 27.02 6.17
N ARG A 147 -9.20 27.09 5.61
CA ARG A 147 -10.05 28.27 5.70
C ARG A 147 -10.75 28.14 7.05
N ASP A 148 -10.17 28.77 8.06
CA ASP A 148 -10.91 29.55 9.06
C ASP A 148 -9.99 29.93 10.23
N GLY A 149 -9.96 31.23 10.48
CA GLY A 149 -9.21 31.88 11.54
C GLY A 149 -9.84 31.56 12.89
N ASN A 150 -9.14 30.78 13.70
CA ASN A 150 -9.25 30.90 15.15
C ASN A 150 -7.97 30.36 15.79
N ARG A 151 -7.28 31.23 16.55
CA ARG A 151 -6.12 30.87 17.37
C ARG A 151 -6.65 30.35 18.72
N GLY A 152 -6.88 29.05 18.81
CA GLY A 152 -7.11 28.35 20.07
C GLY A 152 -6.08 27.24 20.25
N ARG A 153 -5.44 27.18 21.42
CA ARG A 153 -4.42 26.19 21.81
C ARG A 153 -4.86 24.76 21.48
N ALA A 154 -3.99 23.99 20.83
CA ALA A 154 -4.17 22.56 20.66
C ALA A 154 -3.99 21.82 22.00
N PRO A 155 -4.90 20.92 22.40
CA PRO A 155 -4.69 20.07 23.57
C PRO A 155 -3.61 19.01 23.26
N GLN A 156 -2.71 18.78 24.20
CA GLN A 156 -1.73 17.69 24.08
C GLN A 156 -2.45 16.33 24.08
N LEU A 157 -2.51 15.71 22.92
CA LEU A 157 -3.05 14.37 22.74
C LEU A 157 -1.94 13.35 23.02
N ARG A 158 -2.19 12.46 23.99
CA ARG A 158 -1.30 11.34 24.34
C ARG A 158 -1.09 10.45 23.11
N ALA A 159 0.12 10.49 22.56
CA ALA A 159 0.60 9.51 21.60
C ALA A 159 0.75 8.14 22.30
N GLY A 160 -0.20 7.24 22.07
CA GLY A 160 0.00 5.83 22.42
C GLY A 160 0.97 5.22 21.41
N ARG A 161 2.08 4.62 21.85
CA ARG A 161 2.98 3.83 20.98
C ARG A 161 2.23 2.61 20.48
N GLY A 162 2.20 2.38 19.17
CA GLY A 162 1.61 1.18 18.58
C GLY A 162 2.73 0.36 18.01
N ALA A 163 2.81 -0.91 18.40
CA ALA A 163 3.77 -1.79 17.79
C ALA A 163 3.51 -1.89 16.29
N VAL A 164 4.55 -1.64 15.49
CA VAL A 164 4.60 -2.03 14.08
C VAL A 164 4.36 -3.55 14.02
N PRO A 165 3.41 -4.05 13.21
CA PRO A 165 3.19 -5.49 13.10
C PRO A 165 4.47 -6.20 12.66
N ARG A 166 4.80 -7.34 13.30
CA ARG A 166 6.06 -8.10 13.11
C ARG A 166 6.37 -8.49 11.64
N LEU A 167 5.37 -8.53 10.77
CA LEU A 167 5.54 -8.80 9.33
C LEU A 167 6.15 -7.61 8.56
N TRP A 168 6.27 -6.43 9.19
CA TRP A 168 6.82 -5.18 8.64
C TRP A 168 8.19 -4.81 9.21
N GLU A 169 8.80 -5.67 10.03
CA GLU A 169 10.22 -5.54 10.32
C GLU A 169 11.01 -5.83 9.03
N GLY A 170 11.73 -4.81 8.54
CA GLY A 170 12.64 -4.98 7.40
C GLY A 170 13.73 -6.02 7.70
N PRO A 171 14.55 -6.41 6.70
CA PRO A 171 15.65 -7.35 6.94
C PRO A 171 16.51 -6.83 8.10
N GLY A 172 16.64 -7.66 9.14
CA GLY A 172 17.26 -7.30 10.40
C GLY A 172 18.60 -6.58 10.23
N ARG A 173 18.86 -5.62 11.12
CA ARG A 173 20.20 -5.04 11.28
C ARG A 173 21.21 -6.21 11.38
N PRO A 174 22.29 -6.25 10.59
CA PRO A 174 23.42 -7.07 10.97
C PRO A 174 23.94 -6.50 12.29
N GLY A 175 23.98 -7.33 13.33
CA GLY A 175 24.65 -7.02 14.58
C GLY A 175 26.12 -6.75 14.28
N GLY A 176 26.62 -5.60 14.73
CA GLY A 176 28.05 -5.35 14.83
C GLY A 176 28.51 -5.79 16.21
N GLU A 177 29.50 -6.69 16.22
CA GLU A 177 30.52 -6.71 17.28
C GLU A 177 31.36 -5.43 17.22
#